data_AF-A0A7W0P9X8-F1
#
_entry.id   AF-A0A7W0P9X8-F1
#
_cell.length_a   1.000
_cell.length_b   1.000
_cell.length_c   1.000
_cell.angle_alpha   90.00
_cell.angle_beta   90.00
_cell.angle_gamma   90.00
#
_symmetry.space_group_name_H-M   'P 1'
#
loop_
_entity.id
_entity.type
_entity.pdbx_description
1 polymer ?
#
loop_
_entity_poly.entity_id
_entity_poly.type
_entity_poly.pdbx_seq_one_letter_code
_entity_poly.pdbx_strand_id
1 'polypeptide(L)'
;MDPYAWAWDREALVLVPALSIAYAASLRTYPAPRWRVGAFVAGQALLLAVLISPLQTLALGYLLSAHLLQNVVLAEWAPALAVLGLSPGLAAALLRLPGGRFFTHPLFALPVWLVTYFAWHVPWAYDAALRNPSWLLHLEHAAYFATGCLLWWPVIHSALRPPVKAGYL
;
A
#
# COMPACT_ATOMS: atom_id res chain seq x y z
N MET A 1 22.87 7.28 -15.58
CA MET A 1 22.71 5.96 -14.95
C MET A 1 22.28 4.97 -16.03
N ASP A 2 22.43 3.66 -15.80
CA ASP A 2 21.90 2.64 -16.71
C ASP A 2 20.39 2.51 -16.46
N PRO A 3 19.51 2.72 -17.48
CA PRO A 3 18.06 2.64 -17.33
C PRO A 3 17.56 1.25 -16.91
N TYR A 4 18.36 0.19 -17.09
CA TYR A 4 18.01 -1.18 -16.70
C TYR A 4 18.68 -1.62 -15.39
N ALA A 5 19.34 -0.70 -14.68
CA ALA A 5 19.95 -1.00 -13.39
C ALA A 5 18.89 -1.42 -12.37
N TRP A 6 19.17 -2.50 -11.65
CA TRP A 6 18.37 -2.94 -10.52
C TRP A 6 18.48 -1.94 -9.38
N ALA A 7 17.35 -1.39 -8.96
CA ALA A 7 17.26 -0.61 -7.74
C ALA A 7 17.10 -1.57 -6.55
N TRP A 8 17.86 -1.34 -5.48
CA TRP A 8 17.74 -2.11 -4.24
C TRP A 8 17.23 -1.19 -3.15
N ASP A 9 15.94 -0.87 -3.23
CA ASP A 9 15.31 -0.04 -2.22
C ASP A 9 15.36 -0.74 -0.86
N ARG A 10 15.99 -0.08 0.11
CA ARG A 10 16.20 -0.64 1.46
C ARG A 10 14.88 -0.82 2.19
N GLU A 11 13.87 -0.04 1.85
CA GLU A 11 12.56 -0.15 2.48
C GLU A 11 11.83 -1.39 2.03
N ALA A 12 11.86 -1.71 0.75
CA ALA A 12 11.26 -2.95 0.25
C ALA A 12 11.90 -4.16 0.93
N LEU A 13 13.21 -4.14 1.14
CA LEU A 13 13.96 -5.20 1.81
C LEU A 13 13.67 -5.33 3.30
N VAL A 14 13.12 -4.30 3.96
CA VAL A 14 12.78 -4.34 5.40
C VAL A 14 11.27 -4.51 5.60
N LEU A 15 10.47 -3.67 4.95
CA LEU A 15 9.02 -3.60 5.09
C LEU A 15 8.35 -4.88 4.57
N VAL A 16 8.74 -5.39 3.39
CA VAL A 16 8.12 -6.59 2.82
C VAL A 16 8.37 -7.82 3.69
N PRO A 17 9.60 -8.12 4.15
CA PRO A 17 9.82 -9.22 5.08
C PRO A 17 9.13 -8.99 6.44
N ALA A 18 9.16 -7.78 6.99
CA ALA A 18 8.52 -7.48 8.27
C ALA A 18 7.01 -7.74 8.22
N LEU A 19 6.33 -7.24 7.18
CA LEU A 19 4.90 -7.48 6.95
C LEU A 19 4.60 -8.97 6.73
N SER A 20 5.47 -9.68 6.00
CA SER A 20 5.30 -11.12 5.74
C SER A 20 5.45 -11.95 7.01
N ILE A 21 6.42 -11.62 7.87
CA ILE A 21 6.62 -12.26 9.17
C ILE A 21 5.45 -11.97 10.10
N ALA A 22 5.01 -10.70 10.18
CA ALA A 22 3.86 -10.31 10.99
C ALA A 22 2.58 -11.03 10.52
N TYR A 23 2.35 -11.12 9.21
CA TYR A 23 1.24 -11.87 8.65
C TYR A 23 1.34 -13.37 8.97
N ALA A 24 2.49 -14.00 8.76
CA ALA A 24 2.70 -15.41 9.08
C ALA A 24 2.51 -15.72 10.58
N ALA A 25 2.97 -14.83 11.45
CA ALA A 25 2.73 -14.92 12.89
C ALA A 25 1.23 -14.80 13.21
N SER A 26 0.54 -13.85 12.57
CA SER A 26 -0.89 -13.64 12.76
C SER A 26 -1.74 -14.82 12.30
N LEU A 27 -1.31 -15.58 11.29
CA LEU A 27 -2.01 -16.78 10.81
C LEU A 27 -2.08 -17.89 11.87
N ARG A 28 -1.17 -17.89 12.85
CA ARG A 28 -1.22 -18.83 13.99
C ARG A 28 -2.41 -18.56 14.91
N THR A 29 -2.79 -17.29 15.06
CA THR A 29 -3.89 -16.85 15.93
C THR A 29 -5.19 -16.68 15.15
N TYR A 30 -5.10 -16.22 13.90
CA TYR A 30 -6.23 -15.88 13.04
C TYR A 30 -6.07 -16.57 11.67
N PRO A 31 -6.37 -17.88 11.58
CA PRO A 31 -6.17 -18.64 10.35
C PRO A 31 -6.97 -18.04 9.19
N ALA A 32 -6.32 -17.99 8.01
CA ALA A 32 -6.92 -17.51 6.77
C ALA A 32 -6.99 -18.65 5.73
N PRO A 33 -8.02 -18.67 4.88
CA PRO A 33 -8.07 -19.59 3.75
C PRO A 33 -6.93 -19.31 2.76
N ARG A 34 -6.48 -20.34 2.03
CA ARG A 34 -5.32 -20.27 1.12
C ARG A 34 -5.41 -19.18 0.07
N TRP A 35 -6.60 -18.85 -0.43
CA TRP A 35 -6.78 -17.79 -1.42
C TRP A 35 -6.48 -16.39 -0.84
N ARG A 36 -6.75 -16.16 0.46
CA ARG A 36 -6.39 -14.90 1.14
C ARG A 36 -4.88 -14.81 1.37
N VAL A 37 -4.25 -15.92 1.75
CA VAL A 37 -2.79 -16.01 1.81
C VAL A 37 -2.19 -15.73 0.42
N GLY A 38 -2.75 -16.30 -0.63
CA GLY A 38 -2.35 -16.04 -2.02
C GLY A 38 -2.49 -14.57 -2.40
N ALA A 39 -3.60 -13.91 -2.03
CA ALA A 39 -3.78 -12.48 -2.24
C ALA A 39 -2.72 -11.64 -1.50
N PHE A 40 -2.47 -11.92 -0.22
CA PHE A 40 -1.43 -11.22 0.54
C PHE A 40 -0.05 -11.37 -0.11
N VAL A 41 0.33 -12.60 -0.46
CA VAL A 41 1.61 -12.89 -1.12
C VAL A 41 1.71 -12.21 -2.48
N ALA A 42 0.62 -12.15 -3.25
CA ALA A 42 0.58 -11.42 -4.51
C ALA A 42 0.80 -9.91 -4.30
N GLY A 43 0.20 -9.32 -3.27
CA GLY A 43 0.45 -7.93 -2.89
C GLY A 43 1.92 -7.66 -2.56
N GLN A 44 2.54 -8.53 -1.75
CA GLN A 44 3.97 -8.44 -1.43
C GLN A 44 4.86 -8.60 -2.67
N ALA A 45 4.51 -9.52 -3.57
CA ALA A 45 5.23 -9.72 -4.83
C ALA A 45 5.17 -8.47 -5.72
N LEU A 46 4.01 -7.79 -5.79
CA LEU A 46 3.88 -6.53 -6.52
C LEU A 46 4.75 -5.42 -5.92
N LEU A 47 4.82 -5.30 -4.58
CA LEU A 47 5.70 -4.33 -3.92
C LEU A 47 7.17 -4.57 -4.28
N LEU A 48 7.62 -5.83 -4.22
CA LEU A 48 8.99 -6.18 -4.61
C LEU A 48 9.24 -5.92 -6.09
N ALA A 49 8.27 -6.26 -6.95
CA ALA A 49 8.39 -6.07 -8.39
C ALA A 49 8.51 -4.60 -8.78
N VAL A 50 7.87 -3.68 -8.05
CA VAL A 50 7.95 -2.24 -8.35
C VAL A 50 9.18 -1.59 -7.71
N LEU A 51 9.53 -1.97 -6.48
CA LEU A 51 10.59 -1.29 -5.71
C LEU A 51 12.00 -1.88 -5.89
N ILE A 52 12.11 -3.15 -6.27
CA ILE A 52 13.41 -3.83 -6.43
C ILE A 52 13.76 -4.06 -7.90
N SER A 53 12.89 -3.71 -8.85
CA SER A 53 13.17 -3.93 -10.27
C SER A 53 13.70 -2.67 -10.98
N PRO A 54 14.18 -2.79 -12.23
CA PRO A 54 14.49 -1.64 -13.06
C PRO A 54 13.32 -0.67 -13.27
N LEU A 55 12.09 -1.09 -12.95
CA LEU A 55 10.91 -0.22 -12.99
C LEU A 55 11.07 0.98 -12.06
N GLN A 56 11.71 0.81 -10.89
CA GLN A 56 12.06 1.91 -9.99
C GLN A 56 12.98 2.93 -10.66
N THR A 57 14.03 2.44 -11.34
CA THR A 57 15.00 3.28 -12.06
C THR A 57 14.32 4.03 -13.20
N LEU A 58 13.46 3.35 -13.95
CA LEU A 58 12.67 3.94 -15.03
C LEU A 58 11.68 4.98 -14.51
N ALA A 59 10.97 4.67 -13.42
CA ALA A 59 9.99 5.55 -12.79
C ALA A 59 10.62 6.85 -12.29
N LEU A 60 11.77 6.77 -11.63
CA LEU A 60 12.43 7.96 -11.07
C LEU A 60 13.19 8.78 -12.12
N GLY A 61 13.76 8.13 -13.14
CA GLY A 61 14.75 8.76 -14.01
C GLY A 61 14.37 8.98 -15.46
N TYR A 62 13.36 8.28 -15.99
CA TYR A 62 13.21 8.14 -17.45
C TYR A 62 11.76 8.22 -17.96
N LEU A 63 10.81 7.56 -17.31
CA LEU A 63 9.47 7.32 -17.84
C LEU A 63 8.39 7.70 -16.83
N LEU A 64 7.63 8.76 -17.15
CA LEU A 64 6.45 9.16 -16.38
C LEU A 64 5.41 8.04 -16.29
N SER A 65 5.26 7.22 -17.34
CA SER A 65 4.35 6.08 -17.33
C SER A 65 4.76 5.00 -16.32
N ALA A 66 6.07 4.76 -16.15
CA ALA A 66 6.58 3.85 -15.13
C ALA A 66 6.33 4.42 -13.72
N HIS A 67 6.49 5.73 -13.54
CA HIS A 67 6.17 6.42 -12.28
C HIS A 67 4.68 6.30 -11.92
N LEU A 68 3.78 6.58 -12.86
CA LEU A 68 2.34 6.45 -12.63
C LEU A 68 1.95 5.00 -12.32
N LEU A 69 2.52 4.03 -13.04
CA LEU A 69 2.29 2.60 -12.77
C LEU A 69 2.75 2.23 -11.36
N GLN A 70 3.93 2.70 -10.95
CA GLN A 70 4.45 2.50 -9.59
C GLN A 70 3.50 3.08 -8.54
N ASN A 71 3.01 4.30 -8.73
CA ASN A 71 2.06 4.93 -7.80
C ASN A 71 0.75 4.13 -7.69
N VAL A 72 0.21 3.66 -8.82
CA VAL A 72 -1.00 2.81 -8.82
C VAL A 72 -0.76 1.50 -8.06
N VAL A 73 0.37 0.83 -8.30
CA VAL A 73 0.69 -0.42 -7.61
C VAL A 73 0.84 -0.20 -6.10
N LEU A 74 1.56 0.85 -5.69
CA LEU A 74 1.81 1.17 -4.28
C LEU A 74 0.56 1.67 -3.54
N ALA A 75 -0.27 2.49 -4.18
CA ALA A 75 -1.41 3.14 -3.55
C ALA A 75 -2.71 2.34 -3.65
N GLU A 76 -2.84 1.45 -4.64
CA GLU A 76 -4.10 0.74 -4.89
C GLU A 76 -3.94 -0.77 -4.89
N TRP A 77 -3.13 -1.34 -5.79
CA TRP A 77 -3.17 -2.79 -6.03
C TRP A 77 -2.56 -3.60 -4.89
N ALA A 78 -1.35 -3.25 -4.45
CA ALA A 78 -0.70 -3.94 -3.35
C ALA A 78 -1.47 -3.78 -2.03
N PRO A 79 -1.96 -2.56 -1.66
CA PRO A 79 -2.81 -2.40 -0.49
C PRO A 79 -4.13 -3.18 -0.57
N ALA A 80 -4.81 -3.19 -1.72
CA ALA A 80 -6.03 -3.96 -1.91
C ALA A 80 -5.81 -5.45 -1.62
N LEU A 81 -4.74 -6.01 -2.19
CA LEU A 81 -4.36 -7.40 -2.01
C LEU A 81 -3.92 -7.71 -0.58
N ALA A 82 -3.19 -6.80 0.05
CA ALA A 82 -2.78 -6.93 1.46
C ALA A 82 -4.00 -6.98 2.38
N VAL A 83 -4.95 -6.05 2.21
CA VAL A 83 -6.20 -5.99 2.98
C VAL A 83 -7.09 -7.21 2.69
N LEU A 84 -7.20 -7.62 1.43
CA LEU A 84 -7.95 -8.82 1.02
C LEU A 84 -7.39 -10.07 1.69
N GLY A 85 -6.06 -10.13 1.84
CA GLY A 85 -5.38 -11.24 2.48
C GLY A 85 -5.61 -11.35 3.98
N LEU A 86 -6.02 -10.28 4.66
CA LEU A 86 -6.31 -10.35 6.10
C LEU A 86 -7.49 -11.29 6.37
N SER A 87 -7.38 -12.16 7.38
CA SER A 87 -8.52 -12.94 7.84
C SER A 87 -9.54 -12.03 8.55
N PRO A 88 -10.85 -12.38 8.54
CA PRO A 88 -11.86 -11.59 9.26
C PRO A 88 -11.54 -11.43 10.76
N GLY A 89 -10.92 -12.44 11.38
CA GLY A 89 -10.48 -12.39 12.78
C GLY A 89 -9.36 -11.37 13.00
N LEU A 90 -8.36 -11.34 12.11
CA LEU A 90 -7.27 -10.36 12.17
C LEU A 90 -7.79 -8.95 11.90
N ALA A 91 -8.65 -8.76 10.90
CA ALA A 91 -9.28 -7.48 10.62
C ALA A 91 -10.08 -6.97 11.84
N ALA A 92 -10.87 -7.84 12.48
CA ALA A 92 -11.61 -7.48 13.69
C ALA A 92 -10.67 -7.12 14.86
N ALA A 93 -9.53 -7.79 15.00
CA ALA A 93 -8.52 -7.47 16.02
C ALA A 93 -7.89 -6.09 15.78
N LEU A 94 -7.54 -5.77 14.54
CA LEU A 94 -7.01 -4.46 14.16
C LEU A 94 -8.03 -3.33 14.39
N LEU A 95 -9.31 -3.59 14.16
CA LEU A 95 -10.39 -2.64 14.47
C LEU A 95 -10.58 -2.39 15.97
N ARG A 96 -10.09 -3.27 16.84
CA ARG A 96 -10.16 -3.09 18.30
C ARG A 96 -9.02 -2.24 18.86
N LEU A 97 -8.00 -1.96 18.05
CA LEU A 97 -6.93 -1.04 18.43
C LEU A 97 -7.46 0.40 18.59
N PRO A 98 -6.82 1.23 19.44
CA PRO A 98 -7.23 2.61 19.62
C PRO A 98 -7.18 3.36 18.27
N GLY A 99 -8.31 3.96 17.89
CA GLY A 99 -8.46 4.66 16.61
C GLY A 99 -8.71 3.76 15.39
N GLY A 100 -8.60 2.43 15.50
CA GLY A 100 -8.75 1.51 14.36
C GLY A 100 -10.04 1.73 13.58
N ARG A 101 -11.19 1.79 14.28
CA ARG A 101 -12.49 2.09 13.65
C ARG A 101 -12.59 3.46 13.00
N PHE A 102 -11.94 4.46 13.59
CA PHE A 102 -11.94 5.84 13.08
C PHE A 102 -11.12 5.92 11.78
N PHE A 103 -9.91 5.39 11.79
CA PHE A 103 -9.02 5.39 10.62
C PHE A 103 -9.59 4.59 9.45
N THR A 104 -10.28 3.48 9.73
CA THR A 104 -10.91 2.64 8.69
C THR A 104 -12.32 3.10 8.30
N HIS A 105 -12.81 4.20 8.87
CA HIS A 105 -14.12 4.74 8.53
C HIS A 105 -14.07 5.33 7.11
N PRO A 106 -15.04 5.05 6.21
CA PRO A 106 -14.99 5.50 4.82
C PRO A 106 -14.87 7.03 4.69
N LEU A 107 -15.57 7.78 5.55
CA LEU A 107 -15.49 9.25 5.55
C LEU A 107 -14.13 9.81 6.01
N PHE A 108 -13.27 8.99 6.60
CA PHE A 108 -11.91 9.39 6.97
C PHE A 108 -10.89 8.82 5.98
N ALA A 109 -11.01 7.53 5.66
CA ALA A 109 -10.11 6.81 4.78
C ALA A 109 -10.01 7.45 3.38
N LEU A 110 -11.15 7.78 2.76
CA LEU A 110 -11.16 8.33 1.40
C LEU A 110 -10.54 9.73 1.32
N PRO A 111 -10.92 10.72 2.17
CA PRO A 111 -10.26 12.01 2.18
C PRO A 111 -8.76 11.93 2.47
N VAL A 112 -8.33 11.05 3.39
CA VAL A 112 -6.91 10.89 3.74
C VAL A 112 -6.12 10.28 2.58
N TRP A 113 -6.67 9.27 1.90
CA TRP A 113 -6.08 8.73 0.68
C TRP A 113 -5.98 9.80 -0.41
N LEU A 114 -7.06 10.56 -0.63
CA LEU A 114 -7.13 11.59 -1.66
C LEU A 114 -6.13 12.72 -1.39
N VAL A 115 -6.07 13.22 -0.15
CA VAL A 115 -5.10 14.25 0.27
C VAL A 115 -3.68 13.75 0.11
N THR A 116 -3.40 12.50 0.51
CA THR A 116 -2.07 11.90 0.34
C THR A 116 -1.70 11.83 -1.15
N TYR A 117 -2.63 11.36 -1.98
CA TYR A 117 -2.43 11.29 -3.42
C TYR A 117 -2.14 12.66 -4.04
N PHE A 118 -2.97 13.66 -3.76
CA PHE A 118 -2.76 15.01 -4.31
C PHE A 118 -1.54 15.71 -3.74
N ALA A 119 -1.23 15.54 -2.45
CA ALA A 119 -0.09 16.18 -1.81
C ALA A 119 1.24 15.78 -2.45
N TRP A 120 1.40 14.49 -2.78
CA TRP A 120 2.60 13.98 -3.44
C TRP A 120 2.66 14.29 -4.93
N HIS A 121 1.52 14.58 -5.56
CA HIS A 121 1.47 15.05 -6.95
C HIS A 121 1.74 16.56 -7.11
N VAL A 122 1.90 17.32 -6.02
CA VAL A 122 2.24 18.74 -6.15
C VAL A 122 3.73 18.91 -6.46
N PRO A 123 4.12 19.68 -7.51
CA PRO A 123 5.51 19.73 -7.99
C PRO A 123 6.56 20.05 -6.92
N TRP A 124 6.24 20.91 -5.95
CA TRP A 124 7.16 21.27 -4.88
C TRP A 124 7.42 20.12 -3.88
N ALA A 125 6.42 19.29 -3.60
CA ALA A 125 6.57 18.12 -2.73
C ALA A 125 7.37 17.01 -3.43
N TYR A 126 7.08 16.80 -4.72
CA TYR A 126 7.82 15.87 -5.58
C TYR A 126 9.29 16.29 -5.73
N ASP A 127 9.57 17.56 -6.02
CA ASP A 127 10.93 18.09 -6.11
C ASP A 127 11.67 18.04 -4.75
N ALA A 128 10.94 18.14 -3.64
CA ALA A 128 11.52 17.95 -2.31
C ALA A 128 11.87 16.48 -2.04
N ALA A 129 11.05 15.54 -2.52
CA ALA A 129 11.27 14.11 -2.40
C ALA A 129 12.47 13.64 -3.25
N LEU A 130 12.58 14.13 -4.48
CA LEU A 130 13.73 13.87 -5.35
C LEU A 130 15.03 14.46 -4.80
N ARG A 131 14.96 15.60 -4.11
CA ARG A 131 16.12 16.21 -3.43
C ARG A 131 16.50 15.50 -2.13
N ASN A 132 15.61 14.67 -1.58
CA ASN A 132 15.81 13.93 -0.34
C ASN A 132 15.40 12.45 -0.46
N PRO A 133 16.09 11.66 -1.32
CA PRO A 133 15.68 10.29 -1.63
C PRO A 133 15.73 9.35 -0.42
N SER A 134 16.54 9.67 0.60
CA SER A 134 16.82 8.79 1.73
C SER A 134 15.74 8.73 2.81
N TRP A 135 14.81 9.69 2.85
CA TRP A 135 13.79 9.75 3.90
C TRP A 135 12.42 10.21 3.39
N LEU A 136 12.37 11.12 2.43
CA LEU A 136 11.10 11.70 1.99
C LEU A 136 10.38 10.82 0.96
N LEU A 137 11.13 10.24 0.01
CA LEU A 137 10.62 9.24 -0.95
C LEU A 137 10.07 7.99 -0.23
N HIS A 138 10.79 7.61 0.81
CA HIS A 138 10.45 6.52 1.71
C HIS A 138 9.14 6.75 2.47
N LEU A 139 8.97 7.96 3.02
CA LEU A 139 7.72 8.39 3.64
C LEU A 139 6.56 8.44 2.64
N GLU A 140 6.80 8.83 1.40
CA GLU A 140 5.80 8.83 0.32
C GLU A 140 5.30 7.41 0.04
N HIS A 141 6.21 6.44 -0.18
CA HIS A 141 5.83 5.04 -0.42
C HIS A 141 5.05 4.45 0.76
N ALA A 142 5.52 4.70 1.99
CA ALA A 142 4.83 4.25 3.20
C ALA A 142 3.44 4.89 3.35
N ALA A 143 3.32 6.19 3.05
CA ALA A 143 2.05 6.90 3.08
C ALA A 143 1.07 6.32 2.05
N TYR A 144 1.49 6.12 0.79
CA TYR A 144 0.66 5.51 -0.24
C TYR A 144 0.15 4.13 0.16
N PHE A 145 1.04 3.27 0.66
CA PHE A 145 0.64 1.92 1.06
C PHE A 145 -0.33 1.96 2.25
N ALA A 146 -0.04 2.76 3.27
CA ALA A 146 -0.87 2.88 4.47
C ALA A 146 -2.26 3.45 4.14
N THR A 147 -2.33 4.56 3.41
CA THR A 147 -3.62 5.17 3.04
C THR A 147 -4.38 4.32 2.03
N GLY A 148 -3.69 3.60 1.14
CA GLY A 148 -4.29 2.60 0.28
C GLY A 148 -4.95 1.48 1.08
N CYS A 149 -4.31 1.00 2.16
CA CYS A 149 -4.90 -0.01 3.03
C CYS A 149 -6.17 0.52 3.71
N LEU A 150 -6.15 1.79 4.13
CA LEU A 150 -7.34 2.46 4.70
C LEU A 150 -8.46 2.58 3.67
N LEU A 151 -8.15 2.94 2.41
CA LEU A 151 -9.12 3.05 1.33
C LEU A 151 -9.86 1.72 1.10
N TRP A 152 -9.12 0.61 1.02
CA TRP A 152 -9.68 -0.72 0.72
C TRP A 152 -10.34 -1.40 1.92
N TRP A 153 -10.02 -0.97 3.13
CA TRP A 153 -10.59 -1.53 4.36
C TRP A 153 -12.12 -1.53 4.40
N PRO A 154 -12.83 -0.40 4.20
CA PRO A 154 -14.28 -0.39 4.21
C PRO A 154 -14.88 -1.21 3.06
N VAL A 155 -14.22 -1.30 1.92
CA VAL A 155 -14.72 -2.08 0.77
C VAL A 155 -14.72 -3.58 1.09
N ILE A 156 -13.64 -4.07 1.68
CA ILE A 156 -13.38 -5.51 1.88
C ILE A 156 -13.93 -6.03 3.20
N HIS A 157 -13.69 -5.33 4.32
CA HIS A 157 -13.98 -5.84 5.66
C HIS A 157 -15.19 -5.20 6.33
N SER A 158 -15.68 -4.06 5.82
CA SER A 158 -16.85 -3.42 6.41
C SER A 158 -18.15 -3.84 5.70
N ALA A 159 -19.23 -3.92 6.48
CA ALA A 159 -20.57 -4.22 6.02
C ALA A 159 -21.27 -3.00 5.40
N LEU A 160 -20.56 -2.20 4.59
CA LEU A 160 -21.22 -1.15 3.82
C LEU A 160 -22.29 -1.77 2.92
N ARG A 161 -23.45 -1.12 2.84
CA ARG A 161 -24.54 -1.56 1.96
C ARG A 161 -24.05 -1.51 0.51
N PRO A 162 -24.46 -2.44 -0.38
CA PRO A 162 -24.04 -2.48 -1.78
C PRO A 162 -24.09 -1.13 -2.52
N PRO A 163 -25.15 -0.30 -2.42
CA PRO A 163 -25.18 1.00 -3.10
C PRO A 163 -24.16 2.01 -2.53
N VAL A 164 -23.81 1.92 -1.25
CA VAL A 164 -22.81 2.78 -0.62
C VAL A 164 -21.40 2.35 -1.01
N LYS A 165 -21.16 1.05 -1.23
CA LYS A 165 -19.88 0.56 -1.79
C LYS A 165 -19.66 1.07 -3.22
N ALA A 166 -20.71 1.07 -4.05
CA ALA A 166 -20.64 1.54 -5.42
C ALA A 166 -20.44 3.06 -5.55
N GLY A 167 -20.90 3.86 -4.58
CA GLY A 167 -20.65 5.31 -4.55
C GLY A 167 -19.34 5.71 -3.86
N TYR A 168 -18.63 4.76 -3.25
CA TYR A 168 -17.34 4.99 -2.57
C TYR A 168 -16.14 4.70 -3.49
N LEU A 169 -16.32 3.83 -4.47
CA LEU A 169 -15.37 3.56 -5.56
C LEU A 169 -15.68 4.46 -6.76
#